data_AF-A0A925BB12-F1
#
_entry.id   AF-A0A925BB12-F1
#
_cell.length_a   1.000
_cell.length_b   1.000
_cell.length_c   1.000
_cell.angle_alpha   90.00
_cell.angle_beta   90.00
_cell.angle_gamma   90.00
#
_symmetry.space_group_name_H-M   'P 1'
#
loop_
_entity.id
_entity.type
_entity.pdbx_description
1 polymer ?
#
loop_
_entity_poly.entity_id
_entity_poly.type
_entity_poly.pdbx_seq_one_letter_code
_entity_poly.pdbx_strand_id
1 'polypeptide(L)'
;MVWAAALSSRSCWVLTPQPDGAWRYCSNVLGVEAIEQERLVRAAAQDIEGVAAFCATHEIGAVAAADTRGSRFLLRAAPSLPRDVNCFPMCETELFERMYDKWGFATLLRELSLPAPSTELIRSREDIERSSIEMPAILKPTQGESSVGVEKIGTPAAARASVNARLGRSEGPFILQQFIPGVDIDLSLLCDRGSCVAWTIQQRAGGGTMRFLDHPVVLELGRTLVRETGYHGVMHLDMRIDERDGKVLFIESNPRFWGSLNYSVWSGVNFLDLGLRMLEGAGPRGHFTPVVTECPYLDVTKRSLPRALLGGWPVPRGLSDAQRRAWCFHHRYGSGAIRGLLRSWVA
;
A
#
# COMPACT_ATOMS: atom_id res chain seq x y z
N MET A 1 5.01 -10.09 5.75
CA MET A 1 4.26 -9.94 4.49
C MET A 1 2.94 -10.64 4.73
N VAL A 2 1.90 -9.89 5.08
CA VAL A 2 0.53 -10.41 5.32
C VAL A 2 -0.13 -10.50 3.94
N TRP A 3 -0.77 -11.63 3.60
CA TRP A 3 -1.26 -11.85 2.23
C TRP A 3 -2.74 -11.58 2.14
N ALA A 4 -3.50 -12.01 3.15
CA ALA A 4 -4.89 -11.63 3.29
C ALA A 4 -5.33 -11.53 4.76
N ALA A 5 -6.26 -10.63 5.04
CA ALA A 5 -7.06 -10.62 6.26
C ALA A 5 -8.45 -11.18 5.92
N ALA A 6 -8.84 -12.27 6.58
CA ALA A 6 -10.17 -12.84 6.49
C ALA A 6 -10.96 -12.44 7.74
N LEU A 7 -12.12 -11.82 7.55
CA LEU A 7 -12.87 -11.16 8.61
C LEU A 7 -14.25 -11.80 8.73
N SER A 8 -14.58 -12.25 9.95
CA SER A 8 -15.94 -12.58 10.36
C SER A 8 -16.40 -11.56 11.42
N SER A 9 -17.69 -11.57 11.75
CA SER A 9 -18.28 -10.67 12.76
C SER A 9 -17.65 -10.77 14.16
N ARG A 10 -16.80 -11.79 14.41
CA ARG A 10 -16.16 -12.06 15.71
C ARG A 10 -14.65 -12.32 15.64
N SER A 11 -14.06 -12.51 14.46
CA SER A 11 -12.68 -12.97 14.31
C SER A 11 -11.97 -12.35 13.10
N CYS A 12 -10.69 -12.01 13.27
CA CYS A 12 -9.78 -11.66 12.17
C CYS A 12 -8.72 -12.75 12.04
N TRP A 13 -8.58 -13.28 10.83
CA TRP A 13 -7.57 -14.27 10.45
C TRP A 13 -6.57 -13.63 9.50
N VAL A 14 -5.29 -13.94 9.68
CA VAL A 14 -4.24 -13.52 8.75
C VAL A 14 -3.64 -14.74 8.09
N LEU A 15 -3.68 -14.76 6.76
CA LEU A 15 -3.02 -15.76 5.93
C LEU A 15 -1.65 -15.21 5.51
N THR A 16 -0.58 -15.94 5.85
CA THR A 16 0.81 -15.58 5.50
C THR A 16 1.68 -16.84 5.34
N PRO A 17 2.59 -16.90 4.35
CA PRO A 17 3.56 -17.98 4.15
C PRO A 17 4.73 -17.92 5.15
N GLN A 18 4.88 -16.83 5.92
CA GLN A 18 5.82 -16.73 7.03
C GLN A 18 5.18 -16.03 8.23
N PRO A 19 5.27 -16.57 9.45
CA PRO A 19 4.81 -15.87 10.65
C PRO A 19 5.63 -14.58 10.86
N ASP A 20 5.00 -13.40 10.85
CA ASP A 20 5.66 -12.10 11.10
C ASP A 20 4.91 -11.23 12.11
N GLY A 21 5.54 -10.18 12.65
CA GLY A 21 5.00 -9.41 13.80
C GLY A 21 3.54 -8.93 13.72
N ALA A 22 2.91 -8.88 12.54
CA ALA A 22 1.51 -8.55 12.34
C ALA A 22 0.54 -9.57 12.98
N TRP A 23 0.96 -10.83 13.17
CA TRP A 23 0.13 -11.86 13.79
C TRP A 23 -0.35 -11.50 15.21
N ARG A 24 0.45 -10.72 15.95
CA ARG A 24 0.20 -10.38 17.36
C ARG A 24 -1.08 -9.57 17.61
N TYR A 25 -1.71 -9.05 16.55
CA TYR A 25 -2.90 -8.21 16.63
C TYR A 25 -4.19 -8.90 16.12
N CYS A 26 -4.12 -10.19 15.78
CA CYS A 26 -5.27 -10.96 15.30
C CYS A 26 -5.91 -11.78 16.43
N SER A 27 -7.24 -11.93 16.39
CA SER A 27 -7.96 -12.80 17.34
C SER A 27 -7.54 -14.27 17.21
N ASN A 28 -7.17 -14.70 15.99
CA ASN A 28 -6.58 -15.99 15.71
C ASN A 28 -5.44 -15.82 14.71
N VAL A 29 -4.34 -16.52 14.97
CA VAL A 29 -3.16 -16.55 14.10
C VAL A 29 -2.94 -17.97 13.67
N LEU A 30 -3.09 -18.20 12.37
CA LEU A 30 -2.59 -19.43 11.78
C LEU A 30 -1.17 -19.15 11.31
N GLY A 31 -0.23 -19.36 12.23
CA GLY A 31 1.17 -19.48 11.88
C GLY A 31 1.35 -20.78 11.11
N VAL A 32 2.15 -20.72 10.04
CA VAL A 32 2.52 -21.83 9.15
C VAL A 32 2.97 -23.11 9.87
N GLU A 33 3.34 -23.03 11.14
CA GLU A 33 3.86 -24.14 11.93
C GLU A 33 2.85 -24.78 12.91
N ALA A 34 1.69 -24.17 13.20
CA ALA A 34 0.75 -24.69 14.22
C ALA A 34 -0.49 -25.40 13.65
N ILE A 35 -0.57 -25.49 12.32
CA ILE A 35 -1.48 -26.42 11.63
C ILE A 35 -0.61 -27.60 11.24
N GLU A 36 -1.00 -28.84 11.59
CA GLU A 36 -0.36 -30.02 11.02
C GLU A 36 -0.32 -29.89 9.48
N GLN A 37 0.92 -29.69 9.03
CA GLN A 37 1.50 -30.03 7.75
C GLN A 37 0.64 -31.07 7.00
N GLU A 38 0.21 -30.83 5.76
CA GLU A 38 1.16 -31.07 4.66
C GLU A 38 0.85 -30.38 3.33
N ARG A 39 -0.22 -29.58 3.19
CA ARG A 39 -0.52 -29.01 1.85
C ARG A 39 -0.72 -27.51 1.79
N LEU A 40 -1.30 -26.89 2.80
CA LEU A 40 -1.84 -25.55 2.60
C LEU A 40 -0.83 -24.41 2.62
N VAL A 41 0.39 -24.51 3.15
CA VAL A 41 1.12 -23.24 3.45
C VAL A 41 2.28 -22.90 2.52
N ARG A 42 2.85 -23.89 1.83
CA ARG A 42 3.59 -23.61 0.60
C ARG A 42 2.67 -23.48 -0.60
N ALA A 43 1.46 -24.05 -0.51
CA ALA A 43 0.46 -23.99 -1.57
C ALA A 43 -0.44 -22.75 -1.47
N ALA A 44 -0.95 -22.27 -0.32
CA ALA A 44 -2.01 -21.23 -0.18
C ALA A 44 -1.74 -19.89 -0.87
N ALA A 45 -0.47 -19.49 -1.05
CA ALA A 45 -0.16 -18.30 -1.85
C ALA A 45 -0.47 -18.48 -3.36
N GLN A 46 -0.78 -19.72 -3.76
CA GLN A 46 -1.18 -20.17 -5.10
C GLN A 46 -2.38 -21.16 -5.09
N ASP A 47 -2.75 -21.70 -3.93
CA ASP A 47 -3.77 -22.73 -3.73
C ASP A 47 -5.10 -22.06 -3.42
N ILE A 48 -5.72 -21.67 -4.52
CA ILE A 48 -7.04 -21.06 -4.56
C ILE A 48 -8.08 -21.99 -3.92
N GLU A 49 -7.98 -23.30 -4.16
CA GLU A 49 -8.90 -24.31 -3.60
C GLU A 49 -8.80 -24.36 -2.07
N GLY A 50 -7.57 -24.36 -1.55
CA GLY A 50 -7.30 -24.34 -0.13
C GLY A 50 -7.86 -23.09 0.56
N VAL A 51 -7.71 -21.91 -0.04
CA VAL A 51 -8.29 -20.66 0.50
C VAL A 51 -9.82 -20.69 0.45
N ALA A 52 -10.42 -21.19 -0.63
CA ALA A 52 -11.87 -21.33 -0.74
C ALA A 52 -12.44 -22.29 0.32
N ALA A 53 -11.79 -23.45 0.51
CA ALA A 53 -12.16 -24.44 1.53
C ALA A 53 -12.01 -23.88 2.96
N PHE A 54 -10.95 -23.10 3.20
CA PHE A 54 -10.76 -22.41 4.47
C PHE A 54 -11.89 -21.43 4.77
N CYS A 55 -12.26 -20.61 3.77
CA CYS A 55 -13.34 -19.64 3.91
C CYS A 55 -14.67 -20.31 4.23
N ALA A 56 -14.99 -21.41 3.55
CA ALA A 56 -16.22 -22.18 3.78
C ALA A 56 -16.25 -22.82 5.18
N THR A 57 -15.11 -23.35 5.66
CA THR A 57 -15.02 -24.04 6.95
C THR A 57 -15.12 -23.10 8.14
N HIS A 58 -14.65 -21.86 7.99
CA HIS A 58 -14.53 -20.89 9.09
C HIS A 58 -15.54 -19.73 9.01
N GLU A 59 -16.57 -19.85 8.17
CA GLU A 59 -17.63 -18.84 7.99
C GLU A 59 -17.05 -17.43 7.74
N ILE A 60 -16.08 -17.34 6.83
CA ILE A 60 -15.44 -16.08 6.49
C ILE A 60 -16.41 -15.20 5.69
N GLY A 61 -16.71 -14.00 6.19
CA GLY A 61 -17.64 -13.08 5.50
C GLY A 61 -16.95 -12.18 4.46
N ALA A 62 -15.66 -11.90 4.65
CA ALA A 62 -14.88 -11.11 3.69
C ALA A 62 -13.39 -11.47 3.69
N VAL A 63 -12.74 -11.31 2.52
CA VAL A 63 -11.29 -11.49 2.31
C VAL A 63 -10.70 -10.21 1.73
N ALA A 64 -9.65 -9.68 2.37
CA ALA A 64 -8.93 -8.48 1.93
C ALA A 64 -7.45 -8.78 1.70
N ALA A 65 -6.90 -8.35 0.56
CA ALA A 65 -5.46 -8.42 0.30
C ALA A 65 -4.71 -7.28 1.00
N ALA A 66 -3.53 -7.55 1.57
CA ALA A 66 -2.76 -6.53 2.30
C ALA A 66 -1.59 -5.92 1.51
N ASP A 67 -1.12 -6.58 0.45
CA ASP A 67 -0.05 -6.09 -0.41
C ASP A 67 -0.27 -6.49 -1.87
N THR A 68 0.66 -6.13 -2.77
CA THR A 68 0.55 -6.39 -4.21
C THR A 68 0.43 -7.88 -4.52
N ARG A 69 1.16 -8.72 -3.79
CA ARG A 69 1.15 -10.17 -4.03
C ARG A 69 -0.17 -10.77 -3.59
N GLY A 70 -0.68 -10.31 -2.44
CA GLY A 70 -2.03 -10.59 -1.96
C GLY A 70 -3.09 -10.14 -2.97
N SER A 71 -2.97 -8.94 -3.53
CA SER A 71 -3.95 -8.40 -4.49
C SER A 71 -3.99 -9.25 -5.76
N ARG A 72 -2.82 -9.57 -6.34
CA ARG A 72 -2.72 -10.47 -7.51
C ARG A 72 -3.27 -11.86 -7.22
N PHE A 73 -3.03 -12.39 -6.02
CA PHE A 73 -3.60 -13.67 -5.62
C PHE A 73 -5.12 -13.59 -5.53
N LEU A 74 -5.65 -12.61 -4.82
CA LEU A 74 -7.09 -12.45 -4.62
C LEU A 74 -7.82 -12.20 -5.94
N LEU A 75 -7.22 -11.44 -6.87
CA LEU A 75 -7.76 -11.23 -8.23
C LEU A 75 -7.97 -12.56 -8.97
N ARG A 76 -7.02 -13.49 -8.84
CA ARG A 76 -7.14 -14.84 -9.44
C ARG A 76 -8.09 -15.74 -8.67
N ALA A 77 -8.12 -15.62 -7.34
CA ALA A 77 -8.88 -16.50 -6.46
C ALA A 77 -10.37 -16.14 -6.38
N ALA A 78 -10.72 -14.86 -6.58
CA ALA A 78 -12.07 -14.34 -6.41
C ALA A 78 -13.17 -15.16 -7.11
N PRO A 79 -13.00 -15.64 -8.36
CA PRO A 79 -14.01 -16.46 -9.03
C PRO A 79 -14.27 -17.83 -8.39
N SER A 80 -13.33 -18.32 -7.56
CA SER A 80 -13.37 -19.63 -6.92
C SER A 80 -13.76 -19.57 -5.44
N LEU A 81 -13.89 -18.37 -4.86
CA LEU A 81 -14.34 -18.23 -3.49
C LEU A 81 -15.83 -18.60 -3.35
N PRO A 82 -16.25 -19.12 -2.18
CA PRO A 82 -17.67 -19.33 -1.89
C PRO A 82 -18.50 -18.06 -2.12
N ARG A 83 -19.75 -18.22 -2.58
CA ARG A 83 -20.62 -17.09 -2.98
C ARG A 83 -20.96 -16.10 -1.86
N ASP A 84 -20.91 -16.56 -0.63
CA ASP A 84 -21.15 -15.82 0.61
C ASP A 84 -19.90 -15.10 1.14
N VAL A 85 -18.74 -15.34 0.53
CA VAL A 85 -17.48 -14.68 0.87
C VAL A 85 -17.29 -13.46 -0.02
N ASN A 86 -17.28 -12.27 0.58
CA ASN A 86 -17.05 -11.04 -0.17
C ASN A 86 -15.55 -10.77 -0.36
N CYS A 87 -15.14 -10.44 -1.58
CA CYS A 87 -13.83 -9.85 -1.80
C CYS A 87 -13.85 -8.38 -1.40
N PHE A 88 -12.79 -7.93 -0.72
CA PHE A 88 -12.56 -6.51 -0.50
C PHE A 88 -12.57 -5.76 -1.83
N PRO A 89 -13.11 -4.53 -1.89
CA PRO A 89 -13.17 -3.72 -3.10
C PRO A 89 -11.85 -3.70 -3.88
N MET A 90 -11.92 -4.10 -5.15
CA MET A 90 -10.77 -4.26 -6.05
C MET A 90 -11.19 -4.05 -7.49
N CYS A 91 -10.27 -3.55 -8.31
CA CYS A 91 -10.49 -3.36 -9.75
C CYS A 91 -10.23 -4.66 -10.52
N GLU A 92 -10.55 -4.66 -11.81
CA GLU A 92 -10.27 -5.80 -12.68
C GLU A 92 -8.76 -6.04 -12.86
N THR A 93 -8.41 -7.29 -13.17
CA THR A 93 -7.00 -7.75 -13.24
C THR A 93 -6.19 -6.91 -14.23
N GLU A 94 -6.72 -6.63 -15.40
CA GLU A 94 -6.03 -5.88 -16.44
C GLU A 94 -5.74 -4.44 -16.00
N LEU A 95 -6.69 -3.79 -15.33
CA LEU A 95 -6.51 -2.44 -14.80
C LEU A 95 -5.50 -2.42 -13.65
N PHE A 96 -5.59 -3.40 -12.73
CA PHE A 96 -4.63 -3.56 -11.64
C PHE A 96 -3.20 -3.68 -12.17
N GLU A 97 -2.97 -4.60 -13.10
CA GLU A 97 -1.63 -4.84 -13.67
C GLU A 97 -1.11 -3.61 -14.41
N ARG A 98 -1.99 -2.92 -15.15
CA ARG A 98 -1.64 -1.70 -15.86
C ARG A 98 -1.27 -0.55 -14.93
N MET A 99 -1.97 -0.38 -13.81
CA MET A 99 -1.67 0.68 -12.83
C MET A 99 -0.44 0.35 -11.98
N TYR A 100 -0.23 -0.91 -11.63
CA TYR A 100 0.93 -1.35 -10.86
C TYR A 100 2.24 -1.28 -11.68
N ASP A 101 2.18 -1.59 -12.98
CA ASP A 101 3.33 -1.43 -13.87
C ASP A 101 3.62 0.04 -14.16
N LYS A 102 4.82 0.53 -13.80
CA LYS A 102 5.19 1.95 -13.95
C LYS A 102 5.17 2.44 -15.40
N TRP A 103 5.44 1.56 -16.37
CA TRP A 103 5.29 1.92 -17.79
C TRP A 103 3.82 1.95 -18.18
N GLY A 104 3.05 0.93 -17.80
CA GLY A 104 1.60 0.86 -18.02
C GLY A 104 0.84 2.04 -17.43
N PHE A 105 1.27 2.52 -16.25
CA PHE A 105 0.70 3.69 -15.60
C PHE A 105 1.11 4.98 -16.32
N ALA A 106 2.38 5.14 -16.70
CA ALA A 106 2.83 6.31 -17.46
C ALA A 106 2.12 6.44 -18.82
N THR A 107 1.87 5.32 -19.52
CA THR A 107 1.10 5.34 -20.78
C THR A 107 -0.37 5.64 -20.55
N LEU A 108 -0.98 5.06 -19.50
CA LEU A 108 -2.36 5.38 -19.10
C LEU A 108 -2.54 6.87 -18.82
N LEU A 109 -1.63 7.47 -18.04
CA LEU A 109 -1.69 8.91 -17.76
C LEU A 109 -1.57 9.75 -19.03
N ARG A 110 -0.70 9.36 -19.97
CA ARG A 110 -0.58 10.03 -21.26
C ARG A 110 -1.86 9.95 -22.09
N GLU A 111 -2.48 8.77 -22.16
CA GLU A 111 -3.76 8.58 -22.85
C GLU A 111 -4.88 9.46 -22.28
N LEU A 112 -4.91 9.59 -20.95
CA LEU A 112 -5.86 10.42 -20.22
C LEU A 112 -5.48 11.92 -20.18
N SER A 113 -4.37 12.31 -20.83
CA SER A 113 -3.81 13.67 -20.75
C SER A 113 -3.59 14.18 -19.31
N LEU A 114 -3.25 13.27 -18.39
CA LEU A 114 -2.95 13.56 -17.00
C LEU A 114 -1.45 13.87 -16.81
N PRO A 115 -1.11 14.81 -15.89
CA PRO A 115 0.24 15.31 -15.73
C PRO A 115 1.17 14.25 -15.12
N ALA A 116 2.24 13.92 -15.84
CA ALA A 116 3.25 12.93 -15.47
C ALA A 116 4.62 13.31 -16.05
N PRO A 117 5.74 12.87 -15.45
CA PRO A 117 7.06 13.05 -16.03
C PRO A 117 7.19 12.28 -17.35
N SER A 118 7.94 12.83 -18.30
CA SER A 118 8.34 12.10 -19.51
C SER A 118 8.98 10.78 -19.11
N THR A 119 8.47 9.69 -19.66
CA THR A 119 8.88 8.33 -19.32
C THR A 119 9.03 7.54 -20.60
N GLU A 120 10.13 6.80 -20.73
CA GLU A 120 10.42 5.90 -21.84
C GLU A 120 10.72 4.49 -21.31
N LEU A 121 10.34 3.49 -22.09
CA LEU A 121 10.58 2.08 -21.78
C LEU A 121 11.91 1.64 -22.38
N ILE A 122 12.77 1.03 -21.55
CA ILE A 122 14.09 0.54 -21.94
C ILE A 122 14.08 -0.99 -21.82
N ARG A 123 14.17 -1.67 -22.96
CA ARG A 123 14.26 -3.14 -23.07
C ARG A 123 15.62 -3.60 -23.56
N SER A 124 16.36 -2.71 -24.22
CA SER A 124 17.59 -3.04 -24.92
C SER A 124 18.62 -1.91 -24.83
N ARG A 125 19.84 -2.21 -25.26
CA ARG A 125 20.91 -1.21 -25.41
C ARG A 125 20.57 -0.16 -26.47
N GLU A 126 19.80 -0.55 -27.49
CA GLU A 126 19.38 0.35 -28.55
C GLU A 126 18.35 1.37 -28.04
N ASP A 127 17.47 0.97 -27.13
CA ASP A 127 16.47 1.89 -26.56
C ASP A 127 17.12 3.03 -25.78
N ILE A 128 18.18 2.75 -25.02
CA ILE A 128 18.88 3.81 -24.28
C ILE A 128 19.68 4.74 -25.21
N GLU A 129 20.20 4.25 -26.34
CA GLU A 129 20.86 5.13 -27.33
C GLU A 129 19.87 6.04 -28.06
N ARG A 130 18.63 5.57 -28.25
CA ARG A 130 17.54 6.37 -28.87
C ARG A 130 16.81 7.28 -27.89
N SER A 131 17.09 7.16 -26.60
CA SER A 131 16.31 7.85 -25.57
C SER A 131 16.44 9.37 -25.68
N SER A 132 15.32 10.06 -25.52
CA SER A 132 15.26 11.53 -25.54
C SER A 132 15.18 12.15 -24.14
N ILE A 133 15.20 11.32 -23.08
CA ILE A 133 15.09 11.81 -21.70
C ILE A 133 16.35 12.56 -21.29
N GLU A 134 16.17 13.84 -20.93
CA GLU A 134 17.24 14.67 -20.39
C GLU A 134 17.64 14.24 -18.98
N MET A 135 18.90 14.51 -18.64
CA MET A 135 19.46 14.19 -17.33
C MET A 135 19.39 15.40 -16.37
N PRO A 136 19.25 15.19 -15.05
CA PRO A 136 19.17 13.89 -14.39
C PRO A 136 17.85 13.15 -14.67
N ALA A 137 17.90 11.82 -14.61
CA ALA A 137 16.74 10.95 -14.79
C ALA A 137 16.69 9.86 -13.71
N ILE A 138 15.54 9.23 -13.57
CA ILE A 138 15.33 8.07 -12.71
C ILE A 138 15.27 6.82 -13.58
N LEU A 139 16.18 5.88 -13.35
CA LEU A 139 16.15 4.53 -13.92
C LEU A 139 15.57 3.59 -12.87
N LYS A 140 14.42 2.96 -13.16
CA LYS A 140 13.77 2.02 -12.25
C LYS A 140 13.13 0.83 -13.00
N PRO A 141 13.05 -0.37 -12.40
CA PRO A 141 12.27 -1.49 -12.95
C PRO A 141 10.83 -1.07 -13.22
N THR A 142 10.14 -1.70 -14.18
CA THR A 142 8.72 -1.40 -14.41
C THR A 142 7.84 -1.87 -13.26
N GLN A 143 8.24 -2.93 -12.55
CA GLN A 143 7.55 -3.47 -11.38
C GLN A 143 8.50 -3.61 -10.20
N GLY A 144 7.99 -3.43 -8.99
CA GLY A 144 8.77 -3.52 -7.76
C GLY A 144 8.36 -2.46 -6.75
N GLU A 145 8.83 -2.64 -5.52
CA GLU A 145 8.40 -1.86 -4.35
C GLU A 145 9.61 -1.46 -3.49
N SER A 146 9.39 -0.58 -2.51
CA SER A 146 10.43 -0.16 -1.53
C SER A 146 11.68 0.46 -2.15
N SER A 147 11.52 1.13 -3.30
CA SER A 147 12.61 1.76 -4.06
C SER A 147 13.73 0.81 -4.51
N VAL A 148 13.49 -0.51 -4.51
CA VAL A 148 14.47 -1.49 -4.96
C VAL A 148 14.76 -1.29 -6.44
N GLY A 149 16.04 -1.14 -6.79
CA GLY A 149 16.49 -0.91 -8.16
C GLY A 149 16.23 0.50 -8.70
N VAL A 150 15.82 1.45 -7.87
CA VAL A 150 15.66 2.86 -8.28
C VAL A 150 17.02 3.57 -8.22
N GLU A 151 17.38 4.24 -9.30
CA GLU A 151 18.66 4.95 -9.42
C GLU A 151 18.45 6.33 -10.04
N LYS A 152 18.98 7.38 -9.39
CA LYS A 152 19.06 8.71 -9.99
C LYS A 152 20.35 8.81 -10.81
N ILE A 153 20.19 8.89 -12.12
CA ILE A 153 21.28 8.99 -13.08
C ILE A 153 21.52 10.46 -13.43
N GLY A 154 22.78 10.91 -13.33
CA GLY A 154 23.16 12.29 -13.60
C GLY A 154 23.61 12.58 -15.03
N THR A 155 23.99 11.58 -15.81
CA THR A 155 24.57 11.78 -17.15
C THR A 155 24.15 10.67 -18.13
N PRO A 156 24.12 10.94 -19.46
CA PRO A 156 23.80 9.91 -20.45
C PRO A 156 24.80 8.74 -20.47
N ALA A 157 26.08 9.01 -20.19
CA ALA A 157 27.09 7.96 -20.06
C ALA A 157 26.81 7.02 -18.88
N ALA A 158 26.41 7.57 -17.72
CA ALA A 158 26.02 6.77 -16.57
C ALA A 158 24.72 5.98 -16.83
N ALA A 159 23.76 6.55 -17.58
CA ALA A 159 22.54 5.86 -17.97
C ALA A 159 22.86 4.60 -18.79
N ARG A 160 23.70 4.75 -19.82
CA ARG A 160 24.16 3.64 -20.67
C ARG A 160 24.90 2.58 -19.86
N ALA A 161 25.81 2.99 -18.98
CA ALA A 161 26.54 2.05 -18.12
C ALA A 161 25.59 1.25 -17.21
N SER A 162 24.63 1.91 -16.55
CA SER A 162 23.68 1.22 -15.67
C SER A 162 22.76 0.28 -16.44
N VAL A 163 22.18 0.72 -17.57
CA VAL A 163 21.36 -0.13 -18.45
C VAL A 163 22.15 -1.35 -18.93
N ASN A 164 23.37 -1.15 -19.41
CA ASN A 164 24.23 -2.25 -19.87
C ASN A 164 24.54 -3.26 -18.76
N ALA A 165 24.79 -2.78 -17.54
CA ALA A 165 25.06 -3.64 -16.40
C ALA A 165 23.82 -4.45 -15.98
N ARG A 166 22.64 -3.82 -15.95
CA ARG A 166 21.38 -4.50 -15.60
C ARG A 166 20.97 -5.53 -16.65
N LEU A 167 21.03 -5.18 -17.94
CA LEU A 167 20.77 -6.11 -19.04
C LEU A 167 21.77 -7.29 -19.04
N GLY A 168 23.03 -7.04 -18.67
CA GLY A 168 24.04 -8.09 -18.50
C GLY A 168 23.72 -9.09 -17.37
N ARG A 169 22.85 -8.71 -16.43
CA ARG A 169 22.32 -9.59 -15.37
C ARG A 169 20.93 -10.15 -15.70
N SER A 170 20.47 -10.01 -16.95
CA SER A 170 19.13 -10.38 -17.38
C SER A 170 18.01 -9.71 -16.57
N GLU A 171 18.29 -8.53 -16.01
CA GLU A 171 17.27 -7.69 -15.39
C GLU A 171 16.56 -6.88 -16.50
N GLY A 172 15.25 -6.67 -16.35
CA GLY A 172 14.46 -5.82 -17.24
C GLY A 172 13.04 -6.36 -17.45
N PRO A 173 12.15 -5.56 -18.07
CA PRO A 173 12.38 -4.21 -18.60
C PRO A 173 12.49 -3.12 -17.51
N PHE A 174 12.94 -1.92 -17.90
CA PHE A 174 13.05 -0.74 -17.04
C PHE A 174 12.33 0.46 -17.67
N ILE A 175 12.05 1.47 -16.86
CA ILE A 175 11.75 2.81 -17.36
C ILE A 175 12.91 3.76 -17.09
N LEU A 176 13.15 4.66 -18.03
CA LEU A 176 13.91 5.89 -17.83
C LEU A 176 12.90 7.04 -17.76
N GLN A 177 12.84 7.69 -16.61
CA GLN A 177 11.85 8.71 -16.29
C GLN A 177 12.54 10.03 -15.98
N GLN A 178 12.02 11.13 -16.51
CA GLN A 178 12.49 12.48 -16.20
C GLN A 178 12.55 12.69 -14.68
N PHE A 179 13.67 13.22 -14.18
CA PHE A 179 13.75 13.62 -12.78
C PHE A 179 12.95 14.91 -12.57
N ILE A 180 12.03 14.87 -11.60
CA ILE A 180 11.27 16.03 -11.18
C ILE A 180 11.88 16.57 -9.88
N PRO A 181 12.41 17.81 -9.83
CA PRO A 181 12.84 18.43 -8.58
C PRO A 181 11.62 18.85 -7.73
N GLY A 182 11.79 19.09 -6.44
CA GLY A 182 10.70 19.50 -5.54
C GLY A 182 10.35 18.48 -4.44
N VAL A 183 9.06 18.39 -4.08
CA VAL A 183 8.61 17.69 -2.87
C VAL A 183 7.53 16.65 -3.18
N ASP A 184 7.60 15.52 -2.48
CA ASP A 184 6.58 14.47 -2.58
C ASP A 184 5.26 14.96 -1.95
N ILE A 185 4.15 14.56 -2.55
CA ILE A 185 2.79 14.71 -2.04
C ILE A 185 2.00 13.49 -2.48
N ASP A 186 1.56 12.68 -1.53
CA ASP A 186 0.92 11.40 -1.89
C ASP A 186 -0.59 11.48 -1.66
N LEU A 187 -1.33 10.78 -2.49
CA LEU A 187 -2.79 10.66 -2.41
C LEU A 187 -3.19 9.22 -2.18
N SER A 188 -3.83 8.96 -1.05
CA SER A 188 -4.45 7.68 -0.72
C SER A 188 -5.95 7.72 -0.95
N LEU A 189 -6.52 6.67 -1.54
CA LEU A 189 -7.91 6.60 -1.96
C LEU A 189 -8.55 5.26 -1.56
N LEU A 190 -9.84 5.30 -1.26
CA LEU A 190 -10.79 4.18 -1.40
C LEU A 190 -11.82 4.61 -2.45
N CYS A 191 -12.06 3.76 -3.43
CA CYS A 191 -12.92 4.06 -4.57
C CYS A 191 -14.05 3.03 -4.76
N ASP A 192 -15.20 3.53 -5.20
CA ASP A 192 -16.35 2.74 -5.63
C ASP A 192 -16.63 3.02 -7.11
N ARG A 193 -16.21 2.09 -7.99
CA ARG A 193 -16.53 2.08 -9.44
C ARG A 193 -16.44 3.46 -10.11
N GLY A 194 -15.29 4.13 -9.95
CA GLY A 194 -15.05 5.45 -10.53
C GLY A 194 -15.41 6.64 -9.63
N SER A 195 -15.82 6.42 -8.38
CA SER A 195 -16.06 7.46 -7.39
C SER A 195 -15.08 7.36 -6.21
N CYS A 196 -14.48 8.48 -5.79
CA CYS A 196 -13.65 8.52 -4.59
C CYS A 196 -14.51 8.62 -3.32
N VAL A 197 -14.46 7.59 -2.49
CA VAL A 197 -15.30 7.41 -1.29
C VAL A 197 -14.63 7.95 -0.03
N ALA A 198 -13.31 7.77 0.07
CA ALA A 198 -12.50 8.31 1.16
C ALA A 198 -11.08 8.60 0.67
N TRP A 199 -10.41 9.58 1.28
CA TRP A 199 -9.06 9.93 0.89
C TRP A 199 -8.22 10.53 2.03
N THR A 200 -6.91 10.44 1.89
CA THR A 200 -5.95 11.23 2.66
C THR A 200 -4.88 11.76 1.71
N ILE A 201 -4.45 13.00 1.92
CA ILE A 201 -3.32 13.59 1.20
C ILE A 201 -2.22 13.82 2.22
N GLN A 202 -1.02 13.32 1.93
CA GLN A 202 0.05 13.26 2.91
C GLN A 202 1.39 13.78 2.37
N GLN A 203 2.17 14.40 3.26
CA GLN A 203 3.56 14.78 3.03
C GLN A 203 4.41 14.42 4.24
N ARG A 204 5.62 13.93 3.99
CA ARG A 204 6.56 13.61 5.07
C ARG A 204 7.14 14.91 5.67
N ALA A 205 6.85 15.18 6.94
CA ALA A 205 7.27 16.41 7.63
C ALA A 205 8.64 16.29 8.34
N GLY A 206 9.33 15.17 8.17
CA GLY A 206 10.60 14.88 8.85
C GLY A 206 10.39 14.29 10.26
N GLY A 207 11.47 13.78 10.87
CA GLY A 207 11.44 13.24 12.24
C GLY A 207 10.51 12.04 12.46
N GLY A 208 10.08 11.35 11.40
CA GLY A 208 9.05 10.30 11.48
C GLY A 208 7.62 10.83 11.59
N THR A 209 7.38 12.09 11.21
CA THR A 209 6.05 12.71 11.20
C THR A 209 5.47 12.73 9.80
N MET A 210 4.18 12.40 9.69
CA MET A 210 3.38 12.56 8.49
C MET A 210 2.43 13.74 8.65
N ARG A 211 2.44 14.68 7.71
CA ARG A 211 1.47 15.78 7.65
C ARG A 211 0.36 15.38 6.70
N PHE A 212 -0.87 15.37 7.19
CA PHE A 212 -2.08 15.29 6.39
C PHE A 212 -2.61 16.69 6.12
N LEU A 213 -3.03 16.95 4.88
CA LEU A 213 -3.47 18.25 4.41
C LEU A 213 -4.65 18.13 3.47
N ASP A 214 -5.31 19.25 3.20
CA ASP A 214 -6.23 19.38 2.08
C ASP A 214 -5.50 20.04 0.92
N HIS A 215 -5.64 19.47 -0.28
CA HIS A 215 -4.99 19.96 -1.49
C HIS A 215 -5.91 19.72 -2.71
N PRO A 216 -6.78 20.68 -3.05
CA PRO A 216 -7.83 20.50 -4.06
C PRO A 216 -7.33 19.99 -5.41
N VAL A 217 -6.17 20.49 -5.88
CA VAL A 217 -5.59 20.06 -7.17
C VAL A 217 -5.17 18.58 -7.16
N VAL A 218 -4.56 18.10 -6.07
CA VAL A 218 -4.15 16.69 -5.93
C VAL A 218 -5.39 15.80 -5.94
N LEU A 219 -6.42 16.19 -5.17
CA LEU A 219 -7.67 15.45 -5.11
C LEU A 219 -8.38 15.39 -6.46
N GLU A 220 -8.43 16.50 -7.20
CA GLU A 220 -9.11 16.54 -8.50
C GLU A 220 -8.39 15.72 -9.58
N LEU A 221 -7.05 15.73 -9.57
CA LEU A 221 -6.26 14.84 -10.43
C LEU A 221 -6.57 13.36 -10.12
N GLY A 222 -6.59 12.98 -8.84
CA GLY A 222 -6.93 11.62 -8.42
C GLY A 222 -8.38 11.23 -8.78
N ARG A 223 -9.34 12.14 -8.59
CA ARG A 223 -10.74 11.94 -8.99
C ARG A 223 -10.89 11.75 -10.49
N THR A 224 -10.18 12.54 -11.29
CA THR A 224 -10.16 12.39 -12.74
C THR A 224 -9.63 11.03 -13.13
N LEU A 225 -8.46 10.62 -12.61
CA LEU A 225 -7.91 9.28 -12.85
C LEU A 225 -8.93 8.18 -12.51
N VAL A 226 -9.50 8.22 -11.31
CA VAL A 226 -10.45 7.22 -10.83
C VAL A 226 -11.71 7.17 -11.70
N ARG A 227 -12.26 8.32 -12.07
CA ARG A 227 -13.46 8.45 -12.91
C ARG A 227 -13.24 7.89 -14.30
N GLU A 228 -12.13 8.27 -14.95
CA GLU A 228 -11.82 7.84 -16.32
C GLU A 228 -11.49 6.34 -16.40
N THR A 229 -10.93 5.74 -15.35
CA THR A 229 -10.61 4.31 -15.34
C THR A 229 -11.70 3.44 -14.73
N GLY A 230 -12.75 4.03 -14.12
CA GLY A 230 -13.74 3.29 -13.34
C GLY A 230 -13.14 2.56 -12.13
N TYR A 231 -12.07 3.08 -11.53
CA TYR A 231 -11.30 2.36 -10.51
C TYR A 231 -12.16 1.99 -9.30
N HIS A 232 -11.96 0.77 -8.77
CA HIS A 232 -12.63 0.26 -7.59
C HIS A 232 -11.58 -0.32 -6.63
N GLY A 233 -11.72 -0.03 -5.33
CA GLY A 233 -10.78 -0.49 -4.30
C GLY A 233 -9.86 0.58 -3.75
N VAL A 234 -8.84 0.15 -3.01
CA VAL A 234 -7.85 1.04 -2.41
C VAL A 234 -6.67 1.29 -3.35
N MET A 235 -6.09 2.48 -3.25
CA MET A 235 -4.89 2.83 -4.01
C MET A 235 -4.10 3.92 -3.29
N HIS A 236 -2.78 3.89 -3.47
CA HIS A 236 -1.87 4.95 -3.08
C HIS A 236 -1.14 5.48 -4.31
N LEU A 237 -1.24 6.79 -4.54
CA LEU A 237 -0.62 7.48 -5.66
C LEU A 237 0.55 8.30 -5.14
N ASP A 238 1.74 7.98 -5.61
CA ASP A 238 2.92 8.78 -5.34
C ASP A 238 2.90 9.94 -6.34
N MET A 239 2.86 11.17 -5.83
CA MET A 239 2.87 12.37 -6.67
C MET A 239 3.94 13.33 -6.18
N ARG A 240 4.26 14.31 -7.02
CA ARG A 240 5.33 15.26 -6.75
C ARG A 240 4.95 16.64 -7.21
N ILE A 241 5.22 17.63 -6.36
CA ILE A 241 5.11 19.05 -6.71
C ILE A 241 6.45 19.45 -7.32
N ASP A 242 6.43 19.83 -8.58
CA ASP A 242 7.60 20.34 -9.29
C ASP A 242 7.96 21.73 -8.76
N GLU A 243 9.17 21.90 -8.22
CA GLU A 243 9.59 23.21 -7.67
C GLU A 243 9.82 24.27 -8.75
N ARG A 244 9.91 23.89 -10.02
CA ARG A 244 10.18 24.82 -11.14
C ARG A 244 8.95 25.62 -11.51
N ASP A 245 7.77 25.01 -11.49
CA ASP A 245 6.51 25.63 -11.94
C ASP A 245 5.30 25.36 -11.01
N GLY A 246 5.50 24.61 -9.92
CA GLY A 246 4.46 24.30 -8.94
C GLY A 246 3.46 23.24 -9.38
N LYS A 247 3.64 22.60 -10.55
CA LYS A 247 2.70 21.58 -11.03
C LYS A 247 2.79 20.29 -10.22
N VAL A 248 1.64 19.65 -10.03
CA VAL A 248 1.56 18.32 -9.44
C VAL A 248 1.65 17.27 -10.56
N LEU A 249 2.59 16.35 -10.43
CA LEU A 249 2.83 15.27 -11.39
C LEU A 249 2.64 13.91 -10.71
N PHE A 250 1.90 13.00 -11.35
CA PHE A 250 1.87 11.59 -10.95
C PHE A 250 3.23 10.95 -11.19
N ILE A 251 3.71 10.16 -10.23
CA ILE A 251 4.99 9.45 -10.33
C ILE A 251 4.77 7.93 -10.44
N GLU A 252 3.88 7.40 -9.61
CA GLU A 252 3.64 5.97 -9.49
C GLU A 252 2.26 5.69 -8.90
N SER A 253 1.68 4.55 -9.26
CA SER A 253 0.47 4.02 -8.64
C SER A 253 0.77 2.73 -7.90
N ASN A 254 0.21 2.62 -6.70
CA ASN A 254 0.25 1.45 -5.86
C ASN A 254 -1.20 1.01 -5.58
N PRO A 255 -1.81 0.16 -6.42
CA PRO A 255 -3.20 -0.29 -6.30
C PRO A 255 -3.41 -1.31 -5.15
N ARG A 256 -2.91 -0.97 -3.95
CA ARG A 256 -2.87 -1.80 -2.75
C ARG A 256 -2.85 -0.93 -1.49
N PHE A 257 -2.94 -1.54 -0.32
CA PHE A 257 -2.57 -0.87 0.93
C PHE A 257 -1.08 -0.47 0.91
N TRP A 258 -0.71 0.59 1.63
CA TRP A 258 0.62 1.20 1.57
C TRP A 258 1.30 1.26 2.93
N GLY A 259 2.62 1.44 2.94
CA GLY A 259 3.43 1.35 4.16
C GLY A 259 3.11 2.39 5.24
N SER A 260 2.56 3.56 4.86
CA SER A 260 2.15 4.61 5.79
C SER A 260 0.64 4.59 6.12
N LEU A 261 -0.07 3.50 5.82
CA LEU A 261 -1.50 3.35 6.12
C LEU A 261 -1.83 3.62 7.60
N ASN A 262 -0.96 3.20 8.50
CA ASN A 262 -1.09 3.40 9.94
C ASN A 262 -1.26 4.87 10.32
N TYR A 263 -0.57 5.80 9.66
CA TYR A 263 -0.73 7.23 9.92
C TYR A 263 -2.15 7.72 9.58
N SER A 264 -2.76 7.17 8.52
CA SER A 264 -4.16 7.48 8.17
C SER A 264 -5.11 6.97 9.25
N VAL A 265 -4.91 5.73 9.71
CA VAL A 265 -5.70 5.12 10.79
C VAL A 265 -5.60 5.94 12.07
N TRP A 266 -4.37 6.31 12.45
CA TRP A 266 -4.12 7.14 13.63
C TRP A 266 -4.72 8.53 13.53
N SER A 267 -4.87 9.04 12.31
CA SER A 267 -5.50 10.32 12.03
C SER A 267 -7.03 10.21 11.83
N GLY A 268 -7.61 9.02 12.00
CA GLY A 268 -9.06 8.79 12.01
C GLY A 268 -9.63 8.22 10.71
N VAL A 269 -8.79 7.88 9.72
CA VAL A 269 -9.23 7.29 8.44
C VAL A 269 -8.76 5.85 8.34
N ASN A 270 -9.68 4.91 8.56
CA ASN A 270 -9.41 3.49 8.43
C ASN A 270 -9.97 2.95 7.10
N PHE A 271 -9.12 2.89 6.07
CA PHE A 271 -9.51 2.45 4.72
C PHE A 271 -10.02 1.01 4.67
N LEU A 272 -9.51 0.11 5.52
CA LEU A 272 -9.97 -1.27 5.59
C LEU A 272 -11.40 -1.32 6.16
N ASP A 273 -11.65 -0.69 7.31
CA ASP A 273 -12.99 -0.62 7.91
C ASP A 273 -14.01 0.04 6.96
N LEU A 274 -13.62 1.16 6.32
CA LEU A 274 -14.48 1.83 5.34
C LEU A 274 -14.83 0.93 4.14
N GLY A 275 -13.86 0.19 3.62
CA GLY A 275 -14.08 -0.73 2.50
C GLY A 275 -14.96 -1.93 2.89
N LEU A 276 -14.82 -2.45 4.12
CA LEU A 276 -15.68 -3.53 4.62
C LEU A 276 -17.13 -3.08 4.82
N ARG A 277 -17.33 -1.90 5.40
CA ARG A 277 -18.68 -1.30 5.51
C ARG A 277 -19.31 -1.04 4.15
N MET A 278 -18.50 -0.73 3.14
CA MET A 278 -18.99 -0.60 1.77
C MET A 278 -19.55 -1.93 1.23
N LEU A 279 -18.93 -3.07 1.56
CA LEU A 279 -19.46 -4.40 1.19
C LEU A 279 -20.80 -4.71 1.88
N GLU A 280 -20.99 -4.23 3.11
CA GLU A 280 -22.23 -4.38 3.88
C GLU A 280 -23.37 -3.46 3.38
N GLY A 281 -23.14 -2.67 2.33
CA GLY A 281 -24.07 -1.62 1.89
C GLY A 281 -24.16 -0.44 2.86
N ALA A 282 -23.26 -0.39 3.85
CA ALA A 282 -23.16 0.64 4.89
C ALA A 282 -22.03 1.66 4.57
N GLY A 283 -21.74 1.87 3.29
CA GLY A 283 -20.75 2.86 2.82
C GLY A 283 -20.94 4.24 3.47
N PRO A 284 -19.91 5.11 3.45
CA PRO A 284 -19.95 6.37 4.17
C PRO A 284 -21.19 7.18 3.79
N ARG A 285 -22.05 7.39 4.78
CA ARG A 285 -23.27 8.19 4.63
C ARG A 285 -22.86 9.67 4.55
N GLY A 286 -22.82 10.22 3.34
CA GLY A 286 -22.59 11.66 3.10
C GLY A 286 -21.19 12.01 2.57
N HIS A 287 -20.85 13.30 2.65
CA HIS A 287 -19.57 13.84 2.17
C HIS A 287 -18.42 13.42 3.09
N PHE A 288 -17.37 12.80 2.52
CA PHE A 288 -16.16 12.50 3.26
C PHE A 288 -15.43 13.81 3.63
N THR A 289 -15.06 13.96 4.90
CA THR A 289 -14.35 15.15 5.39
C THR A 289 -12.84 14.92 5.33
N PRO A 290 -12.07 15.76 4.60
CA PRO A 290 -10.61 15.66 4.56
C PRO A 290 -10.00 15.77 5.96
N VAL A 291 -8.92 15.03 6.18
CA VAL A 291 -8.14 15.11 7.43
C VAL A 291 -6.97 16.06 7.24
N VAL A 292 -6.90 17.08 8.11
CA VAL A 292 -5.79 18.05 8.16
C VAL A 292 -5.18 18.00 9.56
N THR A 293 -3.98 17.40 9.67
CA THR A 293 -3.30 17.22 10.96
C THR A 293 -1.84 16.84 10.76
N GLU A 294 -1.02 16.94 11.80
CA GLU A 294 0.27 16.27 11.84
C GLU A 294 0.18 15.01 12.72
N CYS A 295 0.72 13.91 12.23
CA CYS A 295 0.73 12.62 12.90
C CYS A 295 2.17 12.15 13.09
N PRO A 296 2.72 12.19 14.31
CA PRO A 296 4.00 11.56 14.58
C PRO A 296 3.88 10.03 14.49
N TYR A 297 4.99 9.32 14.33
CA TYR A 297 5.00 7.87 14.43
C TYR A 297 4.60 7.43 15.85
N LEU A 298 3.45 6.75 15.96
CA LEU A 298 2.87 6.34 17.24
C LEU A 298 3.21 4.91 17.66
N ASP A 299 3.94 4.15 16.84
CA ASP A 299 4.28 2.75 17.16
C ASP A 299 5.61 2.63 17.92
N VAL A 300 5.85 1.46 18.49
CA VAL A 300 7.07 1.09 19.20
C VAL A 300 8.22 0.94 18.22
N THR A 301 9.26 1.72 18.42
CA THR A 301 10.54 1.55 17.75
C THR A 301 11.51 0.78 18.65
N LYS A 302 12.54 0.16 18.06
CA LYS A 302 13.65 -0.45 18.83
C LYS A 302 14.28 0.55 19.83
N ARG A 303 14.28 1.84 19.50
CA ARG A 303 14.80 2.92 20.35
C ARG A 303 13.84 3.32 21.48
N SER A 304 12.54 3.20 21.28
CA SER A 304 11.54 3.53 22.30
C SER A 304 11.18 2.33 23.19
N LEU A 305 11.59 1.11 22.82
CA LEU A 305 11.31 -0.12 23.55
C LEU A 305 11.80 -0.10 25.01
N PRO A 306 13.05 0.31 25.34
CA PRO A 306 13.49 0.36 26.73
C PRO A 306 12.68 1.34 27.58
N ARG A 307 12.34 2.50 27.00
CA ARG A 307 11.55 3.55 27.65
C ARG A 307 10.11 3.10 27.90
N ALA A 308 9.54 2.35 26.97
CA ALA A 308 8.21 1.77 27.10
C ALA A 308 8.14 0.67 28.19
N LEU A 309 9.20 -0.14 28.30
CA LEU A 309 9.29 -1.19 29.32
C LEU A 309 9.48 -0.63 30.74
N LEU A 310 10.20 0.49 30.89
CA LEU A 310 10.57 1.06 32.19
C LEU A 310 9.56 2.08 32.75
N GLY A 311 8.73 2.72 31.92
CA GLY A 311 7.88 3.85 32.33
C GLY A 311 6.40 3.76 31.94
N GLY A 312 5.95 2.61 31.43
CA GLY A 312 4.62 2.49 30.81
C GLY A 312 4.51 3.23 29.48
N TRP A 313 3.29 3.32 28.93
CA TRP A 313 3.00 3.97 27.65
C TRP A 313 2.32 5.33 27.87
N PRO A 314 3.05 6.40 28.25
CA PRO A 314 2.44 7.71 28.42
C PRO A 314 1.89 8.19 27.08
N VAL A 315 0.64 8.65 27.06
CA VAL A 315 0.01 9.24 25.88
C VAL A 315 0.78 10.51 25.51
N PRO A 316 1.31 10.65 24.28
CA PRO A 316 1.96 11.88 23.85
C PRO A 316 1.03 13.10 24.01
N ARG A 317 1.61 14.24 24.40
CA ARG A 317 0.86 15.50 24.47
C ARG A 317 0.61 16.03 23.05
N GLY A 318 -0.46 16.80 22.87
CA GLY A 318 -0.78 17.44 21.58
C GLY A 318 -1.47 16.55 20.54
N LEU A 319 -1.81 15.29 20.88
CA LEU A 319 -2.55 14.42 19.97
C LEU A 319 -4.01 14.86 19.79
N SER A 320 -4.55 14.69 18.59
CA SER A 320 -6.00 14.79 18.35
C SER A 320 -6.75 13.65 19.05
N ASP A 321 -8.08 13.76 19.20
CA ASP A 321 -8.86 12.69 19.83
C ASP A 321 -8.78 11.36 19.07
N ALA A 322 -8.72 11.40 17.74
CA ALA A 322 -8.50 10.22 16.90
C ALA A 322 -7.15 9.57 17.20
N GLN A 323 -6.09 10.38 17.27
CA GLN A 323 -4.73 9.91 17.58
C GLN A 323 -4.62 9.36 19.00
N ARG A 324 -5.31 9.97 19.98
CA ARG A 324 -5.38 9.44 21.35
C ARG A 324 -6.08 8.10 21.39
N ARG A 325 -7.22 7.94 20.70
CA ARG A 325 -7.93 6.65 20.60
C ARG A 325 -7.05 5.58 19.96
N ALA A 326 -6.39 5.92 18.85
CA ALA A 326 -5.47 5.03 18.17
C ALA A 326 -4.27 4.62 19.06
N TRP A 327 -3.65 5.57 19.75
CA TRP A 327 -2.59 5.30 20.72
C TRP A 327 -3.07 4.36 21.83
N CYS A 328 -4.22 4.65 22.44
CA CYS A 328 -4.79 3.82 23.48
C CYS A 328 -5.08 2.40 22.99
N PHE A 329 -5.62 2.25 21.77
CA PHE A 329 -5.87 0.94 21.18
C PHE A 329 -4.57 0.16 20.98
N HIS A 330 -3.59 0.76 20.28
CA HIS A 330 -2.33 0.10 19.94
C HIS A 330 -1.54 -0.34 21.18
N HIS A 331 -1.48 0.52 22.20
CA HIS A 331 -0.62 0.30 23.38
C HIS A 331 -1.33 -0.40 24.55
N ARG A 332 -2.66 -0.33 24.68
CA ARG A 332 -3.39 -1.16 25.67
C ARG A 332 -3.47 -2.62 25.21
N TYR A 333 -3.81 -2.88 23.96
CA TYR A 333 -3.99 -4.25 23.47
C TYR A 333 -2.68 -4.90 23.00
N GLY A 334 -1.74 -4.14 22.40
CA GLY A 334 -0.43 -4.66 22.00
C GLY A 334 0.48 -5.07 23.17
N SER A 335 0.26 -4.49 24.36
CA SER A 335 1.00 -4.85 25.58
C SER A 335 0.65 -6.25 26.12
N GLY A 336 -0.50 -6.82 25.75
CA GLY A 336 -0.87 -8.21 26.07
C GLY A 336 0.06 -9.22 25.41
N ALA A 337 0.42 -8.99 24.14
CA ALA A 337 1.33 -9.85 23.38
C ALA A 337 2.79 -9.80 23.90
N ILE A 338 3.26 -8.61 24.33
CA ILE A 338 4.61 -8.45 24.91
C ILE A 338 4.68 -9.07 26.32
N ARG A 339 3.61 -8.96 27.13
CA ARG A 339 3.54 -9.64 28.45
C ARG A 339 3.47 -11.16 28.33
N GLY A 340 2.87 -11.69 27.27
CA GLY A 340 2.88 -13.13 26.96
C GLY A 340 4.29 -13.67 26.66
N LEU A 341 5.08 -12.93 25.89
CA LEU A 341 6.48 -13.25 25.56
C LEU A 341 7.43 -13.26 26.76
N LEU A 342 7.19 -12.38 27.75
CA LEU A 342 7.99 -12.38 28.99
C LEU A 342 7.64 -13.55 29.93
N ARG A 343 6.41 -14.09 29.85
CA ARG A 343 6.03 -15.29 30.61
C ARG A 343 6.58 -16.57 29.99
N SER A 344 6.74 -16.64 28.67
CA SER A 344 7.32 -17.81 27.98
C SER A 344 8.86 -17.85 28.01
N TRP A 345 9.51 -16.80 28.50
CA TRP A 345 10.97 -16.76 28.71
C TRP A 345 11.39 -17.06 30.16
N VAL A 346 10.44 -17.15 31.08
CA VAL A 346 10.66 -17.38 32.52
C VAL A 346 9.88 -18.60 33.02
N ALA A 347 9.35 -19.43 32.11
CA ALA A 347 8.70 -20.71 32.43
C ALA A 347 9.49 -21.87 31.85
#